data_AF-A0A8T3N4V8-F1
#
_entry.id   AF-A0A8T3N4V8-F1
#
_cell.length_a   1.000
_cell.length_b   1.000
_cell.length_c   1.000
_cell.angle_alpha   90.00
_cell.angle_beta   90.00
_cell.angle_gamma   90.00
#
_symmetry.space_group_name_H-M   'P 1'
#
loop_
_entity.id
_entity.type
_entity.pdbx_description
1 polymer ?
#
loop_
_entity_poly.entity_id
_entity_poly.type
_entity_poly.pdbx_seq_one_letter_code
_entity_poly.pdbx_strand_id
1 'polypeptide(L)'
;MKKPETEIVLPTQHTHPPTPTKFLTNQGENTLSKRLEKILLRTQDFDCLVGYFFISGFFRLYPALESVKKVRILIGLKNEQVVDGLIQIANNESEERAPSTAEVKTTFSSMLQSELVQARDTLAIEMGIRKFIEWIRSGKLEVKLYREQNIHAKVYIMTPEHPVESVNHC
;
A
#
# COMPACT_ATOMS: atom_id res chain seq x y z
N MET A 1 -17.82 -54.08 44.74
CA MET A 1 -17.13 -52.78 44.58
C MET A 1 -16.84 -52.55 43.10
N LYS A 2 -17.59 -51.64 42.46
CA LYS A 2 -17.33 -51.18 41.08
C LYS A 2 -16.34 -50.00 41.15
N LYS A 3 -15.24 -50.05 40.40
CA LYS A 3 -14.40 -48.86 40.15
C LYS A 3 -15.09 -48.00 39.09
N PRO A 4 -15.07 -46.66 39.19
CA PRO A 4 -15.64 -45.80 38.16
C PRO A 4 -14.67 -45.66 36.98
N GLU A 5 -15.24 -45.63 35.77
CA GLU A 5 -14.56 -45.30 34.52
C GLU A 5 -14.34 -43.78 34.45
N THR A 6 -13.10 -43.36 34.21
CA THR A 6 -12.76 -41.96 33.98
C THR A 6 -12.93 -41.66 32.50
N GLU A 7 -13.95 -40.87 32.17
CA GLU A 7 -14.22 -40.38 30.82
C GLU A 7 -13.23 -39.26 30.45
N ILE A 8 -12.42 -39.50 29.42
CA ILE A 8 -11.45 -38.52 28.90
C ILE A 8 -12.17 -37.62 27.90
N VAL A 9 -12.55 -36.42 28.32
CA VAL A 9 -13.11 -35.39 27.43
C VAL A 9 -11.96 -34.68 26.70
N LEU A 10 -11.76 -34.98 25.41
CA LEU A 10 -10.92 -34.16 24.53
C LEU A 10 -11.64 -32.84 24.20
N PRO A 11 -10.92 -31.71 24.12
CA PRO A 11 -11.54 -30.42 23.84
C PRO A 11 -12.01 -30.37 22.37
N THR A 12 -13.31 -30.20 22.16
CA THR A 12 -13.84 -29.83 20.84
C THR A 12 -13.44 -28.39 20.53
N GLN A 13 -12.38 -28.24 19.75
CA GLN A 13 -12.09 -26.96 19.11
C GLN A 13 -13.15 -26.70 18.04
N HIS A 14 -14.19 -25.96 18.42
CA HIS A 14 -15.07 -25.32 17.44
C HIS A 14 -14.29 -24.17 16.79
N THR A 15 -13.54 -24.48 15.73
CA THR A 15 -13.00 -23.46 14.83
C THR A 15 -14.13 -22.97 13.94
N HIS A 16 -14.86 -21.96 14.41
CA HIS A 16 -15.58 -21.10 13.46
C HIS A 16 -14.54 -20.53 12.48
N PRO A 17 -14.81 -20.53 11.15
CA PRO A 17 -13.94 -19.81 10.23
C PRO A 17 -13.88 -18.35 10.73
N PRO A 18 -12.70 -17.73 10.86
CA PRO A 18 -12.61 -16.37 11.36
C PRO A 18 -13.39 -15.48 10.40
N THR A 19 -14.57 -15.05 10.83
CA THR A 19 -15.36 -14.05 10.14
C THR A 19 -14.44 -12.85 9.95
N PRO A 20 -14.22 -12.34 8.72
CA PRO A 20 -13.29 -11.25 8.52
C PRO A 20 -13.80 -10.06 9.34
N THR A 21 -13.06 -9.67 10.36
CA THR A 21 -13.38 -8.49 11.17
C THR A 21 -13.50 -7.31 10.22
N LYS A 22 -14.66 -6.64 10.23
CA LYS A 22 -14.88 -5.40 9.46
C LYS A 22 -13.95 -4.27 9.93
N PHE A 23 -13.28 -4.45 11.06
CA PHE A 23 -12.45 -3.45 11.72
C PHE A 23 -10.96 -3.83 11.70
N LEU A 24 -10.13 -2.87 11.27
CA LEU A 24 -8.67 -2.96 11.30
C LEU A 24 -8.17 -2.46 12.66
N THR A 25 -7.36 -3.25 13.35
CA THR A 25 -6.78 -2.87 14.66
C THR A 25 -5.33 -2.41 14.55
N ASN A 26 -4.71 -2.62 13.38
CA ASN A 26 -3.30 -2.35 13.13
C ASN A 26 -2.35 -3.09 14.08
N GLN A 27 -2.71 -4.30 14.48
CA GLN A 27 -1.94 -5.16 15.38
C GLN A 27 -1.80 -6.58 14.79
N GLY A 28 -0.61 -7.17 14.91
CA GLY A 28 -0.32 -8.55 14.46
C GLY A 28 -0.63 -8.79 12.98
N GLU A 29 -1.60 -9.67 12.70
CA GLU A 29 -2.08 -9.98 11.35
C GLU A 29 -3.22 -9.06 10.87
N ASN A 30 -3.85 -8.28 11.75
CA ASN A 30 -4.99 -7.42 11.43
C ASN A 30 -4.56 -5.98 11.09
N THR A 31 -3.66 -5.83 10.12
CA THR A 31 -3.15 -4.54 9.66
C THR A 31 -3.77 -4.12 8.34
N LEU A 32 -3.83 -2.81 8.11
CA LEU A 32 -4.27 -2.25 6.84
C LEU A 32 -3.39 -2.76 5.68
N SER A 33 -2.07 -2.81 5.88
CA SER A 33 -1.12 -3.25 4.85
C SER A 33 -1.42 -4.67 4.37
N LYS A 34 -1.57 -5.63 5.30
CA LYS A 34 -1.85 -7.03 4.97
C LYS A 34 -3.20 -7.20 4.28
N ARG A 35 -4.17 -6.37 4.65
CA ARG A 35 -5.50 -6.38 4.00
C ARG A 35 -5.44 -5.81 2.60
N LEU A 36 -4.72 -4.72 2.39
CA LEU A 36 -4.50 -4.14 1.06
C LEU A 36 -3.74 -5.13 0.16
N GLU A 37 -2.66 -5.76 0.64
CA GLU A 37 -1.90 -6.76 -0.11
C GLU A 37 -2.81 -7.88 -0.66
N LYS A 38 -3.79 -8.36 0.12
CA LYS A 38 -4.73 -9.39 -0.32
C LYS A 38 -5.78 -8.87 -1.32
N ILE A 39 -6.30 -7.66 -1.11
CA ILE A 39 -7.37 -7.11 -1.95
C ILE A 39 -6.82 -6.63 -3.30
N LEU A 40 -5.62 -6.05 -3.31
CA LEU A 40 -5.00 -5.50 -4.51
C LEU A 40 -4.74 -6.56 -5.59
N LEU A 41 -4.50 -7.82 -5.20
CA LEU A 41 -4.37 -8.95 -6.13
C LEU A 41 -5.62 -9.21 -6.99
N ARG A 42 -6.78 -8.69 -6.60
CA ARG A 42 -8.05 -8.82 -7.33
C ARG A 42 -8.57 -7.46 -7.84
N THR A 43 -7.73 -6.44 -7.81
CA THR A 43 -8.08 -5.06 -8.14
C THR A 43 -7.52 -4.72 -9.52
N GLN A 44 -8.36 -4.23 -10.42
CA GLN A 44 -7.94 -3.73 -11.72
C GLN A 44 -7.40 -2.30 -11.60
N ASP A 45 -8.18 -1.41 -10.98
CA ASP A 45 -7.81 -0.02 -10.75
C ASP A 45 -7.90 0.32 -9.26
N PHE A 46 -6.89 1.05 -8.77
CA PHE A 46 -6.77 1.42 -7.37
C PHE A 46 -6.70 2.94 -7.22
N ASP A 47 -7.68 3.50 -6.50
CA ASP A 47 -7.72 4.93 -6.19
C ASP A 47 -7.58 5.18 -4.70
N CYS A 48 -6.77 6.17 -4.36
CA CYS A 48 -6.40 6.48 -3.00
C CYS A 48 -6.53 7.99 -2.76
N LEU A 49 -7.37 8.38 -1.80
CA LEU A 49 -7.43 9.74 -1.26
C LEU A 49 -6.88 9.71 0.16
N VAL A 50 -5.75 10.35 0.38
CA VAL A 50 -5.10 10.42 1.70
C VAL A 50 -4.74 11.84 2.03
N GLY A 51 -4.93 12.26 3.28
CA GLY A 51 -4.45 13.57 3.72
C GLY A 51 -2.93 13.66 3.62
N TYR A 52 -2.23 12.83 4.38
CA TYR A 52 -0.79 12.69 4.29
C TYR A 52 -0.45 11.42 3.52
N PHE A 53 0.41 11.58 2.50
CA PHE A 53 1.04 10.45 1.84
C PHE A 53 2.44 10.30 2.41
N PHE A 54 2.86 9.04 2.60
CA PHE A 54 4.20 8.67 2.98
C PHE A 54 4.74 7.70 1.93
N ILE A 55 5.83 8.06 1.27
CA ILE A 55 6.39 7.23 0.20
C ILE A 55 6.81 5.83 0.70
N SER A 56 7.19 5.72 1.98
CA SER A 56 7.47 4.44 2.63
C SER A 56 6.30 3.45 2.56
N GLY A 57 5.06 3.93 2.58
CA GLY A 57 3.87 3.11 2.40
C GLY A 57 3.77 2.53 0.99
N PHE A 58 4.15 3.31 -0.03
CA PHE A 58 4.25 2.82 -1.41
C PHE A 58 5.35 1.76 -1.54
N PHE A 59 6.53 1.98 -0.95
CA PHE A 59 7.63 0.99 -1.00
C PHE A 59 7.25 -0.37 -0.39
N ARG A 60 6.33 -0.38 0.57
CA ARG A 60 5.80 -1.62 1.13
C ARG A 60 4.77 -2.28 0.20
N LEU A 61 3.95 -1.50 -0.50
CA LEU A 61 2.80 -1.99 -1.26
C LEU A 61 3.06 -2.18 -2.76
N TYR A 62 4.16 -1.66 -3.31
CA TYR A 62 4.44 -1.75 -4.74
C TYR A 62 4.38 -3.20 -5.28
N PRO A 63 4.84 -4.26 -4.58
CA PRO A 63 4.76 -5.62 -5.12
C PRO A 63 3.31 -6.06 -5.35
N ALA A 64 2.39 -5.71 -4.45
CA ALA A 64 0.97 -6.03 -4.60
C ALA A 64 0.32 -5.19 -5.71
N LEU A 65 0.80 -3.94 -5.90
CA LEU A 65 0.32 -3.03 -6.94
C LEU A 65 0.83 -3.39 -8.36
N GLU A 66 1.76 -4.33 -8.51
CA GLU A 66 2.25 -4.76 -9.84
C GLU A 66 1.12 -5.30 -10.72
N SER A 67 0.19 -6.05 -10.12
CA SER A 67 -0.98 -6.61 -10.82
C SER A 67 -2.04 -5.57 -11.22
N VAL A 68 -2.04 -4.40 -10.58
CA VAL A 68 -3.02 -3.32 -10.82
C VAL A 68 -2.67 -2.58 -12.11
N LYS A 69 -3.65 -2.32 -12.96
CA LYS A 69 -3.47 -1.62 -14.24
C LYS A 69 -3.23 -0.13 -14.05
N LYS A 70 -4.05 0.52 -13.23
CA LYS A 70 -3.96 1.95 -12.96
C LYS A 70 -4.00 2.25 -11.46
N VAL A 71 -3.09 3.11 -11.01
CA VAL A 71 -3.05 3.62 -9.63
C VAL A 71 -3.18 5.14 -9.66
N ARG A 72 -4.16 5.69 -8.93
CA ARG A 72 -4.34 7.15 -8.81
C ARG A 72 -4.33 7.55 -7.34
N ILE A 73 -3.48 8.50 -6.99
CA ILE A 73 -3.31 8.97 -5.62
C ILE A 73 -3.58 10.47 -5.58
N LEU A 74 -4.56 10.86 -4.77
CA LEU A 74 -4.86 12.25 -4.46
C LEU A 74 -4.40 12.54 -3.04
N ILE A 75 -3.45 13.46 -2.91
CA ILE A 75 -2.83 13.86 -1.64
C ILE A 75 -3.52 15.13 -1.15
N GLY A 76 -4.09 15.07 0.04
CA GLY A 76 -4.99 16.07 0.60
C GLY A 76 -4.30 17.16 1.41
N LEU A 77 -3.07 16.94 1.90
CA LEU A 77 -2.27 17.85 2.70
C LEU A 77 -0.82 17.82 2.20
N LYS A 78 -0.11 18.94 2.27
CA LYS A 78 1.32 18.98 1.91
C LYS A 78 2.18 18.63 3.12
N ASN A 79 2.90 17.52 3.03
CA ASN A 79 3.90 17.13 4.03
C ASN A 79 5.22 16.68 3.44
N GLU A 80 5.30 16.35 2.16
CA GLU A 80 6.36 15.46 1.67
C GLU A 80 7.20 16.07 0.54
N GLN A 81 8.39 16.56 0.88
CA GLN A 81 9.38 17.03 -0.09
C GLN A 81 9.87 15.89 -1.00
N VAL A 82 9.85 14.65 -0.50
CA VAL A 82 10.29 13.46 -1.25
C VAL A 82 9.38 13.20 -2.44
N VAL A 83 8.06 13.23 -2.23
CA VAL A 83 7.06 12.96 -3.29
C VAL A 83 7.15 14.02 -4.37
N ASP A 84 7.21 15.30 -3.98
CA ASP A 84 7.37 16.40 -4.92
C ASP A 84 8.66 16.21 -5.74
N GLY A 85 9.78 15.86 -5.09
CA GLY A 85 11.06 15.58 -5.77
C GLY A 85 10.98 14.39 -6.73
N LEU A 86 10.35 13.28 -6.33
CA LEU A 86 10.18 12.10 -7.19
C LEU A 86 9.30 12.40 -8.41
N ILE A 87 8.20 13.15 -8.22
CA ILE A 87 7.31 13.56 -9.32
C ILE A 87 8.06 14.46 -10.30
N GLN A 88 8.87 15.40 -9.80
CA GLN A 88 9.68 16.27 -10.66
C GLN A 88 10.70 15.48 -11.48
N ILE A 89 11.45 14.56 -10.87
CA ILE A 89 12.40 13.69 -11.60
C ILE A 89 11.69 12.81 -12.63
N ALA A 90 10.51 12.30 -12.29
CA ALA A 90 9.75 11.48 -13.21
C ALA A 90 9.28 12.26 -14.44
N ASN A 91 8.87 13.52 -14.27
CA ASN A 91 8.34 14.39 -15.32
C ASN A 91 9.41 15.16 -16.11
N ASN A 92 10.62 15.32 -15.59
CA ASN A 92 11.71 15.96 -16.30
C ASN A 92 12.28 15.02 -17.38
N GLU A 93 11.81 15.20 -18.62
CA GLU A 93 12.19 14.41 -19.81
C GLU A 93 13.67 14.59 -20.25
N SER A 94 14.36 15.61 -19.72
CA SER A 94 15.77 15.88 -20.06
C SER A 94 16.76 14.83 -19.54
N GLU A 95 16.33 13.93 -18.66
CA GLU A 95 17.08 12.73 -18.27
C GLU A 95 16.47 11.50 -18.94
N GLU A 96 16.88 11.22 -20.18
CA GLU A 96 16.55 9.97 -20.90
C GLU A 96 16.97 8.70 -20.12
N ARG A 97 17.84 8.87 -19.12
CA ARG A 97 18.33 7.80 -18.26
C ARG A 97 17.54 7.75 -16.95
N ALA A 98 17.04 6.58 -16.60
CA ALA A 98 16.57 6.34 -15.23
C ALA A 98 17.73 6.59 -14.24
N PRO A 99 17.49 7.33 -13.14
CA PRO A 99 18.56 7.70 -12.22
C PRO A 99 19.30 6.45 -11.72
N SER A 100 20.63 6.54 -11.67
CA SER A 100 21.47 5.44 -11.21
C SER A 100 21.23 5.15 -9.73
N THR A 101 21.62 3.96 -9.28
CA THR A 101 21.52 3.57 -7.86
C THR A 101 22.21 4.58 -6.95
N ALA A 102 23.35 5.13 -7.39
CA ALA A 102 24.11 6.11 -6.63
C ALA A 102 23.41 7.49 -6.54
N GLU A 103 22.77 7.94 -7.61
CA GLU A 103 22.02 9.20 -7.66
C GLU A 103 20.73 9.12 -6.84
N VAL A 104 19.96 8.03 -7.01
CA VAL A 104 18.78 7.74 -6.19
C VAL A 104 19.16 7.75 -4.71
N LYS A 105 20.24 7.04 -4.36
CA LYS A 105 20.70 6.98 -2.98
C LYS A 105 21.14 8.34 -2.47
N THR A 106 21.94 9.11 -3.21
CA THR A 106 22.45 10.40 -2.70
C THR A 106 21.33 11.42 -2.52
N THR A 107 20.44 11.54 -3.51
CA THR A 107 19.37 12.54 -3.51
C THR A 107 18.27 12.21 -2.51
N PHE A 108 17.92 10.92 -2.39
CA PHE A 108 16.80 10.50 -1.55
C PHE A 108 17.21 9.96 -0.19
N SER A 109 18.46 9.53 0.05
CA SER A 109 18.83 9.03 1.38
C SER A 109 18.71 10.09 2.47
N SER A 110 19.02 11.36 2.20
CA SER A 110 18.89 12.44 3.19
C SER A 110 17.42 12.74 3.52
N MET A 111 16.57 12.80 2.50
CA MET A 111 15.14 13.08 2.67
C MET A 111 14.43 11.88 3.31
N LEU A 112 14.73 10.67 2.84
CA LEU A 112 14.20 9.43 3.38
C LEU A 112 14.74 9.14 4.78
N GLN A 113 15.92 9.61 5.18
CA GLN A 113 16.39 9.46 6.56
C GLN A 113 15.42 10.09 7.56
N SER A 114 14.73 11.18 7.21
CA SER A 114 13.70 11.77 8.08
C SER A 114 12.43 10.91 8.18
N GLU A 115 12.13 10.10 7.17
CA GLU A 115 10.95 9.22 7.13
C GLU A 115 11.24 7.77 7.55
N LEU A 116 12.47 7.31 7.37
CA LEU A 116 12.91 5.91 7.43
C LEU A 116 13.89 5.63 8.56
N VAL A 117 13.91 6.47 9.62
CA VAL A 117 14.72 6.25 10.85
C VAL A 117 14.56 4.82 11.43
N GLN A 118 13.59 4.02 10.97
CA GLN A 118 13.39 2.63 11.36
C GLN A 118 13.50 1.55 10.26
N ALA A 119 13.75 1.86 8.98
CA ALA A 119 13.76 0.86 7.92
C ALA A 119 15.17 0.28 7.68
N ARG A 120 15.35 -1.01 8.04
CA ARG A 120 16.64 -1.71 7.93
C ARG A 120 17.01 -2.17 6.50
N ASP A 121 16.18 -1.91 5.49
CA ASP A 121 16.27 -2.60 4.18
C ASP A 121 16.43 -1.64 2.99
N THR A 122 17.68 -1.27 2.71
CA THR A 122 18.07 -0.31 1.67
C THR A 122 17.65 -0.73 0.25
N LEU A 123 17.61 -2.05 -0.03
CA LEU A 123 17.29 -2.57 -1.37
C LEU A 123 15.81 -2.41 -1.72
N ALA A 124 14.91 -2.70 -0.78
CA ALA A 124 13.47 -2.55 -0.99
C ALA A 124 13.09 -1.08 -1.25
N ILE A 125 13.76 -0.16 -0.57
CA ILE A 125 13.62 1.29 -0.76
C ILE A 125 14.07 1.68 -2.16
N GLU A 126 15.26 1.25 -2.60
CA GLU A 126 15.78 1.56 -3.93
C GLU A 126 14.84 1.06 -5.03
N MET A 127 14.40 -0.19 -4.93
CA MET A 127 13.44 -0.76 -5.88
C MET A 127 12.13 0.03 -5.90
N GLY A 128 11.64 0.43 -4.72
CA GLY A 128 10.45 1.25 -4.58
C GLY A 128 10.58 2.60 -5.28
N ILE A 129 11.72 3.30 -5.14
CA ILE A 129 11.97 4.58 -5.83
C ILE A 129 11.98 4.38 -7.35
N ARG A 130 12.72 3.38 -7.84
CA ARG A 130 12.80 3.08 -9.27
C ARG A 130 11.41 2.79 -9.84
N LYS A 131 10.62 1.96 -9.17
CA LYS A 131 9.25 1.62 -9.57
C LYS A 131 8.32 2.82 -9.55
N PHE A 132 8.45 3.69 -8.54
CA PHE A 132 7.66 4.92 -8.48
C PHE A 132 7.89 5.80 -9.72
N ILE A 133 9.15 6.08 -10.05
CA ILE A 133 9.53 6.89 -11.22
C ILE A 133 9.07 6.22 -12.52
N GLU A 134 9.33 4.92 -12.68
CA GLU A 134 8.91 4.12 -13.84
C GLU A 134 7.38 4.17 -14.05
N TRP A 135 6.60 4.08 -12.97
CA TRP A 135 5.15 4.07 -13.05
C TRP A 135 4.55 5.44 -13.33
N ILE A 136 5.15 6.52 -12.84
CA ILE A 136 4.77 7.87 -13.23
C ILE A 136 5.02 8.06 -14.73
N ARG A 137 6.22 7.70 -15.22
CA ARG A 137 6.61 7.86 -16.64
C ARG A 137 5.75 7.03 -17.60
N SER A 138 5.44 5.79 -17.24
CA SER A 138 4.55 4.93 -18.03
C SER A 138 3.07 5.32 -17.92
N GLY A 139 2.72 6.24 -17.01
CA GLY A 139 1.34 6.62 -16.71
C GLY A 139 0.57 5.56 -15.92
N LYS A 140 1.18 4.48 -15.46
CA LYS A 140 0.55 3.51 -14.56
C LYS A 140 0.15 4.16 -13.23
N LEU A 141 1.01 5.03 -12.70
CA LEU A 141 0.79 5.78 -11.46
C LEU A 141 0.51 7.25 -11.80
N GLU A 142 -0.57 7.80 -11.24
CA GLU A 142 -0.84 9.24 -11.24
C GLU A 142 -0.88 9.74 -9.79
N VAL A 143 -0.13 10.81 -9.51
CA VAL A 143 -0.14 11.46 -8.20
C VAL A 143 -0.52 12.92 -8.38
N LYS A 144 -1.53 13.37 -7.64
CA LYS A 144 -2.02 14.75 -7.66
C LYS A 144 -2.08 15.31 -6.25
N LEU A 145 -1.68 16.57 -6.09
CA LEU A 145 -1.83 17.32 -4.86
C LEU A 145 -3.12 18.14 -4.91
N TYR A 146 -3.96 18.04 -3.88
CA TYR A 146 -5.15 18.86 -3.76
C TYR A 146 -4.77 20.31 -3.47
N ARG A 147 -5.31 21.25 -4.25
CA ARG A 147 -4.85 22.65 -4.26
C ARG A 147 -4.98 23.37 -2.93
N GLU A 148 -6.08 23.15 -2.20
CA GLU A 148 -6.35 23.82 -0.93
C GLU A 148 -5.68 23.14 0.26
N GLN A 149 -5.13 21.93 0.06
CA GLN A 149 -4.37 21.19 1.06
C GLN A 149 -5.06 21.09 2.44
N ASN A 150 -6.38 20.87 2.45
CA ASN A 150 -7.23 20.85 3.66
C ASN A 150 -7.99 19.52 3.85
N ILE A 151 -7.69 18.48 3.06
CA ILE A 151 -8.41 17.21 3.12
C ILE A 151 -7.67 16.25 4.07
N HIS A 152 -8.27 15.89 5.20
CA HIS A 152 -7.76 14.87 6.13
C HIS A 152 -8.51 13.53 6.01
N ALA A 153 -8.83 13.12 4.79
CA ALA A 153 -9.52 11.85 4.52
C ALA A 153 -8.51 10.70 4.34
N LYS A 154 -8.99 9.47 4.48
CA LYS A 154 -8.29 8.23 4.10
C LYS A 154 -9.32 7.31 3.46
N VAL A 155 -9.37 7.30 2.13
CA VAL A 155 -10.33 6.53 1.33
C VAL A 155 -9.56 5.73 0.31
N TYR A 156 -9.87 4.44 0.24
CA TYR A 156 -9.29 3.50 -0.70
C TYR A 156 -10.43 2.90 -1.52
N ILE A 157 -10.35 3.03 -2.84
CA ILE A 157 -11.35 2.54 -3.78
C ILE A 157 -10.67 1.49 -4.65
N MET A 158 -11.29 0.32 -4.74
CA MET A 158 -10.80 -0.79 -5.53
C MET A 158 -11.85 -1.14 -6.58
N THR A 159 -11.49 -1.02 -7.84
CA THR A 159 -12.35 -1.40 -8.96
C THR A 159 -11.92 -2.77 -9.46
N PRO A 160 -12.78 -3.80 -9.38
CA PRO A 160 -12.47 -5.14 -9.91
C PRO A 160 -12.53 -5.15 -11.44
N GLU A 161 -11.85 -6.11 -12.07
CA GLU A 161 -11.85 -6.28 -13.54
C GLU A 161 -13.21 -6.70 -14.10
N HIS A 162 -13.97 -7.47 -13.32
CA HIS A 162 -15.32 -7.88 -13.66
C HIS A 162 -16.31 -7.26 -12.67
N PRO A 163 -17.49 -6.81 -13.13
CA PRO A 163 -18.56 -6.39 -12.23
C PRO A 163 -18.82 -7.50 -11.21
N VAL A 164 -18.91 -7.14 -9.94
CA VAL A 164 -19.31 -8.08 -8.90
C VAL A 164 -20.69 -8.57 -9.29
N GLU A 165 -20.88 -9.89 -9.45
CA GLU A 165 -22.19 -10.45 -9.74
C GLU A 165 -23.20 -9.88 -8.75
N SER A 166 -24.26 -9.26 -9.27
CA SER A 166 -25.28 -8.61 -8.47
C SER A 166 -25.83 -9.62 -7.47
N VAL A 167 -25.60 -9.34 -6.18
CA VAL A 167 -26.30 -10.04 -5.10
C VAL A 167 -27.76 -9.67 -5.25
N ASN A 168 -28.55 -10.56 -5.86
CA ASN A 168 -29.99 -10.42 -5.88
C ASN A 168 -30.46 -10.43 -4.42
N HIS A 169 -30.77 -9.25 -3.91
CA HIS A 169 -31.62 -9.13 -2.72
C HIS A 169 -33.01 -9.60 -3.13
N CYS A 170 -33.27 -10.89 -2.89
CA CYS A 170 -34.63 -11.41 -2.76
C CYS A 170 -35.23 -10.96 -1.42
#